data_AF-A0A218KN00-F1
#
_entry.id   AF-A0A218KN00-F1
#
_cell.length_a   1.000
_cell.length_b   1.000
_cell.length_c   1.000
_cell.angle_alpha   90.00
_cell.angle_beta   90.00
_cell.angle_gamma   90.00
#
_symmetry.space_group_name_H-M   'P 1'
#
loop_
_entity.id
_entity.type
_entity.pdbx_description
1 polymer ?
#
loop_
_entity_poly.entity_id
_entity_poly.type
_entity_poly.pdbx_seq_one_letter_code
_entity_poly.pdbx_strand_id
1 'polypeptide(L)'
;MYGVNTNTQYTDSLGDKWLERELRHVNLGDIRLNKRLITTSYLIERKASGSINQSCGGWKEAKGAYRLFSNEKLEAEKIYSSHHKETAERIKGNKLIFSIQDTRLCEQNFVVKE
;
A
#
# COMPACT_ATOMS: atom_id res chain seq x y z
N MET A 1 -11.95 -34.34 -17.48
CA MET A 1 -10.99 -34.15 -16.37
C MET A 1 -9.77 -33.41 -16.89
N TYR A 2 -9.65 -32.12 -16.55
CA TYR A 2 -8.37 -31.44 -16.47
C TYR A 2 -8.33 -30.85 -15.07
N GLY A 3 -7.69 -31.56 -14.15
CA GLY A 3 -7.49 -31.09 -12.80
C GLY A 3 -6.62 -29.84 -12.87
N VAL A 4 -7.18 -28.70 -12.49
CA VAL A 4 -6.40 -27.50 -12.26
C VAL A 4 -5.48 -27.85 -11.09
N ASN A 5 -4.19 -27.97 -11.38
CA ASN A 5 -3.20 -28.25 -10.35
C ASN A 5 -3.05 -26.98 -9.51
N THR A 6 -3.83 -26.88 -8.43
CA THR A 6 -3.79 -25.77 -7.47
C THR A 6 -2.58 -25.85 -6.53
N ASN A 7 -1.61 -26.74 -6.78
CA ASN A 7 -0.34 -26.75 -6.06
C ASN A 7 0.67 -25.82 -6.74
N THR A 8 0.41 -24.51 -6.67
CA THR A 8 1.52 -23.62 -6.30
C THR A 8 1.37 -23.42 -4.81
N GLN A 9 2.04 -24.27 -4.04
CA GLN A 9 2.21 -24.02 -2.62
C GLN A 9 2.96 -22.69 -2.51
N TYR A 10 2.24 -21.63 -2.11
CA TYR A 10 2.84 -20.36 -1.72
C TYR A 10 3.49 -20.58 -0.35
N THR A 11 4.57 -21.36 -0.32
CA THR A 11 5.46 -21.43 0.84
C THR A 11 6.41 -20.26 0.76
N ASP A 12 5.95 -19.10 1.20
CA ASP A 12 6.86 -18.11 1.72
C ASP A 12 6.23 -17.55 2.99
N SER A 13 6.97 -17.59 4.09
CA SER A 13 6.60 -17.15 5.43
C SER A 13 6.44 -15.62 5.53
N LEU A 14 5.82 -15.02 4.50
CA LEU A 14 5.70 -13.59 4.21
C LEU A 14 4.25 -13.18 3.90
N GLY A 15 3.28 -14.10 3.98
CA GLY A 15 1.84 -13.77 3.89
C GLY A 15 1.41 -12.71 4.91
N ASP A 16 2.11 -12.59 6.04
CA ASP A 16 1.84 -11.59 7.08
C ASP A 16 2.56 -10.25 6.87
N LYS A 17 3.55 -10.18 5.96
CA LYS A 17 4.52 -9.06 5.88
C LYS A 17 4.66 -8.42 4.50
N TRP A 18 3.65 -8.54 3.64
CA TRP A 18 3.72 -8.04 2.26
C TRP A 18 3.89 -6.52 2.18
N LEU A 19 3.24 -5.74 3.06
CA LEU A 19 3.35 -4.28 3.09
C LEU A 19 4.76 -3.82 3.44
N GLU A 20 5.41 -4.51 4.38
CA GLU A 20 6.80 -4.25 4.76
C GLU A 20 7.74 -4.49 3.58
N ARG A 21 7.49 -5.55 2.81
CA ARG A 21 8.23 -5.83 1.57
C ARG A 21 7.98 -4.76 0.51
N GLU A 22 6.73 -4.38 0.30
CA GLU A 22 6.34 -3.41 -0.73
C GLU A 22 6.88 -2.01 -0.48
N LEU A 23 6.86 -1.60 0.78
CA LEU A 23 7.26 -0.27 1.20
C LEU A 23 8.69 -0.24 1.76
N ARG A 24 9.49 -1.30 1.56
CA ARG A 24 10.83 -1.42 2.17
C ARG A 24 11.81 -0.32 1.74
N HIS A 25 11.60 0.28 0.57
CA HIS A 25 12.48 1.32 0.03
C HIS A 25 11.99 2.73 0.37
N VAL A 26 10.84 2.85 1.03
CA VAL A 26 10.33 4.16 1.44
C VAL A 26 11.22 4.74 2.53
N ASN A 27 11.76 5.93 2.28
CA ASN A 27 12.51 6.68 3.25
C ASN A 27 11.97 8.11 3.36
N LEU A 28 11.25 8.39 4.45
CA LEU A 28 10.68 9.70 4.74
C LEU A 28 11.60 10.58 5.61
N GLY A 29 12.84 10.13 5.89
CA GLY A 29 13.80 10.85 6.72
C GLY A 29 13.48 10.85 8.23
N ASP A 30 12.41 10.17 8.66
CA ASP A 30 12.09 9.94 10.07
C ASP A 30 11.65 8.47 10.25
N ILE A 31 12.41 7.73 11.06
CA ILE A 31 12.15 6.30 11.35
C ILE A 31 10.76 6.10 11.96
N ARG A 32 10.30 7.03 12.81
CA ARG A 32 8.96 6.95 13.41
C ARG A 32 7.87 7.15 12.37
N LEU A 33 8.13 7.99 11.36
CA LEU A 33 7.20 8.23 10.26
C LEU A 33 7.14 7.03 9.31
N ASN A 34 8.29 6.41 8.99
CA ASN A 34 8.33 5.15 8.24
C ASN A 34 7.57 4.03 8.97
N LYS A 35 7.78 3.87 10.29
CA LYS A 35 7.02 2.90 11.10
C LYS A 35 5.52 3.19 11.08
N ARG A 36 5.14 4.47 11.20
CA ARG A 36 3.73 4.90 11.15
C ARG A 36 3.11 4.56 9.80
N LEU A 37 3.81 4.78 8.70
CA LEU A 37 3.34 4.42 7.36
C LEU A 37 2.95 2.95 7.30
N ILE A 38 3.85 2.05 7.69
CA ILE A 38 3.58 0.60 7.70
C ILE A 38 2.36 0.28 8.57
N THR A 39 2.32 0.76 9.81
CA THR A 39 1.19 0.49 10.72
C THR A 39 -0.14 0.99 10.15
N THR A 40 -0.17 2.21 9.61
CA THR A 40 -1.40 2.79 9.02
C THR A 40 -1.83 2.03 7.78
N SER A 41 -0.88 1.60 6.93
CA SER A 41 -1.19 0.78 5.75
C SER A 41 -1.88 -0.53 6.13
N TYR A 42 -1.41 -1.23 7.16
CA TYR A 42 -2.06 -2.45 7.65
C TYR A 42 -3.47 -2.20 8.19
N LEU A 43 -3.70 -1.08 8.88
CA LEU A 43 -5.03 -0.72 9.36
C LEU A 43 -5.99 -0.51 8.20
N ILE A 44 -5.56 0.22 7.17
CA ILE A 44 -6.36 0.48 5.97
C ILE A 44 -6.61 -0.80 5.19
N GLU A 45 -5.60 -1.65 5.00
CA GLU A 45 -5.71 -2.94 4.31
C GLU A 45 -6.82 -3.81 4.89
N ARG A 46 -6.89 -3.92 6.22
CA ARG A 46 -7.92 -4.72 6.92
C ARG A 46 -9.35 -4.26 6.62
N LYS A 47 -9.54 -3.01 6.20
CA LYS A 47 -10.85 -2.45 5.85
C LYS A 47 -10.71 -1.41 4.74
N ALA A 48 -10.30 -1.87 3.56
CA ALA A 48 -9.96 -0.99 2.44
C ALA A 48 -11.14 -0.14 1.93
N SER A 49 -12.38 -0.62 2.08
CA SER A 49 -13.60 0.11 1.69
C SER A 49 -14.13 1.08 2.76
N GLY A 50 -13.51 1.10 3.94
CA GLY A 50 -13.92 1.97 5.04
C GLY A 50 -13.25 3.34 5.01
N SER A 51 -13.81 4.29 5.76
CA SER A 51 -13.09 5.53 6.08
C SER A 51 -11.89 5.25 6.99
N ILE A 52 -10.91 6.16 7.04
CA ILE A 52 -9.74 6.07 7.94
C ILE A 52 -10.18 5.78 9.39
N ASN A 53 -11.26 6.41 9.84
CA ASN A 53 -11.82 6.19 11.17
C ASN A 53 -12.38 4.77 11.36
N GLN A 54 -13.01 4.20 10.32
CA GLN A 54 -13.56 2.85 10.36
C GLN A 54 -12.50 1.76 10.27
N SER A 55 -11.37 2.05 9.62
CA SER A 55 -10.24 1.12 9.46
C SER A 55 -9.31 1.11 10.68
N CYS A 56 -9.30 2.20 11.47
CA CYS A 56 -8.57 2.28 12.73
C CYS A 56 -9.38 1.69 13.90
N GLY A 57 -8.72 0.99 14.83
CA GLY A 57 -9.36 0.38 16.00
C GLY A 57 -9.68 1.38 17.12
N GLY A 58 -9.07 2.58 17.09
CA GLY A 58 -9.36 3.63 18.05
C GLY A 58 -8.87 5.01 17.65
N TRP A 59 -9.25 6.02 18.44
CA TRP A 59 -8.99 7.45 18.15
C TRP A 59 -7.51 7.79 18.01
N LYS A 60 -6.65 7.17 18.83
CA LYS A 60 -5.19 7.39 18.78
C LYS A 60 -4.60 6.99 17.43
N GLU A 61 -5.09 5.91 16.84
CA GLU A 61 -4.64 5.39 15.55
C GLU A 61 -5.17 6.25 14.40
N ALA A 62 -6.46 6.59 14.43
CA ALA A 62 -7.09 7.47 13.45
C ALA A 62 -6.40 8.84 13.39
N LYS A 63 -6.16 9.46 14.55
CA LYS A 63 -5.43 10.74 14.64
C LYS A 63 -4.00 10.61 14.12
N GLY A 64 -3.35 9.47 14.34
CA GLY A 64 -2.03 9.16 13.78
C GLY A 64 -2.05 9.05 12.26
N ALA A 65 -3.08 8.43 11.68
CA ALA A 65 -3.26 8.31 10.25
C ALA A 65 -3.52 9.67 9.58
N TYR A 66 -4.41 10.51 10.13
CA TYR A 66 -4.60 11.87 9.60
C TYR A 66 -3.33 12.71 9.67
N ARG A 67 -2.55 12.60 10.75
CA ARG A 67 -1.25 13.28 10.87
C ARG A 67 -0.20 12.76 9.90
N LEU A 68 -0.26 11.47 9.55
CA LEU A 68 0.60 10.89 8.52
C LEU A 68 0.26 11.49 7.16
N PHE A 69 -1.02 11.47 6.76
CA PHE A 69 -1.46 11.96 5.45
C PHE A 69 -1.37 13.49 5.29
N SER A 70 -1.36 14.24 6.38
CA SER A 70 -1.10 15.70 6.37
C SER A 70 0.38 16.06 6.50
N ASN A 71 1.29 15.09 6.59
CA ASN A 71 2.71 15.36 6.73
C ASN A 71 3.35 15.63 5.37
N GLU A 72 3.95 16.81 5.21
CA GLU A 72 4.65 17.23 3.98
C GLU A 72 5.78 16.27 3.55
N LYS A 73 6.39 15.55 4.49
CA LYS A 73 7.45 14.59 4.15
C LYS A 73 6.91 13.34 3.43
N LEU A 74 5.62 13.05 3.59
CA LEU A 74 4.92 11.94 2.93
C LEU A 74 4.50 12.34 1.53
N GLU A 75 5.43 12.23 0.60
CA GLU A 75 5.16 12.44 -0.82
C GLU A 75 4.72 11.12 -1.48
N ALA A 76 3.67 11.18 -2.31
CA ALA A 76 3.15 10.00 -3.02
C ALA A 76 4.22 9.32 -3.88
N GLU A 77 5.11 10.08 -4.52
CA GLU A 77 6.21 9.55 -5.33
C GLU A 77 7.16 8.64 -4.55
N LYS A 78 7.38 8.91 -3.25
CA LYS A 78 8.22 8.04 -2.40
C LYS A 78 7.57 6.68 -2.18
N ILE A 79 6.24 6.64 -2.09
CA ILE A 79 5.48 5.39 -1.99
C ILE A 79 5.53 4.64 -3.33
N TYR A 80 5.21 5.31 -4.43
CA TYR A 80 5.20 4.70 -5.76
C TYR A 80 6.58 4.18 -6.18
N SER A 81 7.65 4.93 -5.89
CA SER A 81 9.01 4.52 -6.23
C SER A 81 9.44 3.22 -5.52
N SER A 82 9.02 3.00 -4.27
CA SER A 82 9.24 1.72 -3.59
C SER A 82 8.48 0.60 -4.29
N HIS A 83 7.20 0.83 -4.59
CA HIS A 83 6.36 -0.16 -5.27
C HIS A 83 6.85 -0.52 -6.67
N HIS A 84 7.33 0.46 -7.43
CA HIS A 84 7.92 0.25 -8.75
C HIS A 84 9.19 -0.59 -8.68
N LYS A 85 10.05 -0.36 -7.68
CA LYS A 85 11.25 -1.18 -7.46
C LYS A 85 10.87 -2.63 -7.17
N GLU A 86 9.91 -2.87 -6.28
CA GLU A 86 9.44 -4.23 -6.00
C GLU A 86 8.79 -4.91 -7.19
N THR A 87 8.03 -4.15 -7.97
CA THR A 87 7.45 -4.65 -9.22
C THR A 87 8.53 -5.01 -10.22
N ALA A 88 9.57 -4.18 -10.39
CA ALA A 88 10.72 -4.48 -11.23
C ALA A 88 11.48 -5.73 -10.75
N GLU A 89 11.69 -5.89 -9.44
CA GLU A 89 12.30 -7.11 -8.88
C GLU A 89 11.45 -8.35 -9.15
N ARG A 90 10.12 -8.27 -9.02
CA ARG A 90 9.23 -9.40 -9.36
C ARG A 90 9.22 -9.72 -10.84
N ILE A 91 9.40 -8.73 -11.69
CA ILE A 91 9.46 -8.89 -13.15
C ILE A 91 10.73 -9.66 -13.58
N LYS A 92 11.87 -9.42 -12.91
CA LYS A 92 13.14 -10.09 -13.24
C LYS A 92 12.97 -11.61 -13.25
N GLY A 93 13.48 -12.25 -14.30
CA GLY A 93 13.44 -13.71 -14.48
C GLY A 93 12.20 -14.21 -15.24
N ASN A 94 11.19 -13.38 -15.49
CA ASN A 94 10.05 -13.75 -16.34
C ASN A 94 10.37 -13.52 -17.82
N LYS A 95 10.13 -14.52 -18.66
CA LYS A 95 10.41 -14.46 -20.11
C LYS A 95 9.39 -13.63 -20.90
N LEU A 96 8.18 -13.48 -20.38
CA LEU A 96 7.07 -12.76 -20.99
C LEU A 96 6.31 -12.02 -19.89
N ILE A 97 6.02 -10.74 -20.11
CA ILE A 97 5.26 -9.88 -19.19
C ILE A 97 4.17 -9.17 -19.99
N PHE A 98 2.97 -9.09 -19.43
CA PHE A 98 1.89 -8.27 -19.97
C PHE A 98 1.83 -6.95 -19.20
N SER A 99 2.07 -5.83 -19.89
CA SER A 99 1.87 -4.50 -19.33
C SER A 99 0.51 -3.97 -19.79
N ILE A 100 -0.46 -4.01 -18.91
CA ILE A 100 -1.80 -3.49 -19.16
C ILE A 100 -1.78 -1.99 -18.80
N GLN A 101 -2.14 -1.13 -19.75
CA GLN A 101 -2.25 0.30 -19.53
C GLN A 101 -3.66 0.79 -19.86
N ASP A 102 -4.20 1.60 -18.97
CA ASP A 102 -5.54 2.18 -19.04
C ASP A 102 -5.53 3.53 -18.29
N THR A 103 -6.37 4.48 -18.69
CA THR A 103 -6.44 5.81 -18.06
C THR A 103 -7.81 5.98 -17.40
N ARG A 104 -7.82 6.33 -16.11
CA ARG A 104 -9.04 6.62 -15.34
C ARG A 104 -8.98 8.02 -14.74
N LEU A 105 -10.11 8.70 -14.72
CA LEU A 105 -10.29 9.97 -14.02
C LEU A 105 -10.67 9.72 -12.56
N CYS A 106 -10.12 10.53 -11.65
CA CYS A 106 -10.52 10.56 -10.25
C CYS A 106 -11.15 11.93 -9.99
N GLU A 107 -12.47 11.95 -9.81
CA GLU A 107 -13.22 13.17 -9.51
C GLU A 107 -13.36 13.34 -8.01
N GLN A 108 -13.13 14.56 -7.52
CA GLN A 108 -13.31 14.90 -6.12
C GLN A 108 -14.38 15.99 -6.00
N ASN A 109 -15.52 15.63 -5.39
CA ASN A 109 -16.61 16.57 -5.16
C ASN A 109 -16.28 17.43 -3.93
N PHE A 110 -15.93 18.69 -4.17
CA PHE A 110 -15.81 19.69 -3.11
C PHE A 110 -17.17 20.32 -2.86
N VAL A 111 -17.81 19.97 -1.74
CA VAL A 111 -18.95 20.72 -1.23
C VAL A 111 -18.38 21.94 -0.51
N VAL A 112 -18.48 23.11 -1.15
CA VAL A 112 -18.25 24.40 -0.49
C VAL A 112 -19.35 24.55 0.55
N LYS A 113 -19.00 24.53 1.84
CA LYS A 113 -19.92 24.96 2.89
C LYS A 113 -19.88 26.48 2.93
N GLU A 114 -20.97 27.10 2.47
CA GLU A 114 -21.29 28.50 2.77
C GLU A 114 -21.56 28.70 4.27
#